data_AF-A0A7C1M4N2-F1
#
_entry.id   AF-A0A7C1M4N2-F1
#
_cell.length_a   1.000
_cell.length_b   1.000
_cell.length_c   1.000
_cell.angle_alpha   90.00
_cell.angle_beta   90.00
_cell.angle_gamma   90.00
#
_symmetry.space_group_name_H-M   'P 1'
#
loop_
_entity.id
_entity.type
_entity.pdbx_description
1 polymer ?
#
loop_
_entity_poly.entity_id
_entity_poly.type
_entity_poly.pdbx_seq_one_letter_code
_entity_poly.pdbx_strand_id
1 'polypeptide(L)'
;MSEPWSCLPLPLAEDVAARWESIFPDGAPDWLLNDTRISVDVVAQAIARSLFLSQTLERHPEQVKVLTESRLLSEPTTPDYLQVRCNEYLVDVTDEAGLHSALRCFRREIQFRIIWRDLMRWAALPETIAATSAFAEVCIQAALDWLHGEACEQYGTPWGVDPVSGAEAPQSLIVIGMGKLGGRELNVSSDIDLIFAFPGKGETRGGRRSLDNQQFFIRLGQRLIQALDQITADGFVFRVDMRLRPYGQSGALALSFAALETYYQDQGRDWERYAMVKSRVVAGDLDAGQILMESLRPFVYRRYIDFSAFESLRTMKAMISREVRRQGLENNIKLGSGGIREIEFVVQAFQLIRGGRDRELQQRELLIILKEFEALELLPQHVISELREAYVFLRNLEHALQGMEDKQTQLLPEDDLSRARIAL
;
A
#
# COMPACT_ATOMS: atom_id res chain seq x y z
N MET A 1 -25.54 20.93 28.31
CA MET A 1 -25.50 19.76 27.40
C MET A 1 -24.49 18.80 28.00
N SER A 2 -24.72 17.48 27.91
CA SER A 2 -23.72 16.49 28.35
C SER A 2 -22.42 16.69 27.57
N GLU A 3 -21.28 16.48 28.22
CA GLU A 3 -19.97 16.53 27.56
C GLU A 3 -19.89 15.47 26.44
N PRO A 4 -19.33 15.77 25.27
CA PRO A 4 -19.32 14.85 24.12
C PRO A 4 -18.62 13.51 24.39
N TRP A 5 -17.64 13.50 25.29
CA TRP A 5 -16.87 12.32 25.69
C TRP A 5 -17.50 11.54 26.85
N SER A 6 -18.69 11.92 27.33
CA SER A 6 -19.36 11.24 28.44
C SER A 6 -19.72 9.76 28.17
N CYS A 7 -19.76 9.36 26.90
CA CYS A 7 -19.97 7.97 26.47
C CYS A 7 -18.69 7.13 26.38
N LEU A 8 -17.50 7.74 26.56
CA LEU A 8 -16.22 7.07 26.46
C LEU A 8 -15.81 6.42 27.79
N PRO A 9 -15.01 5.33 27.76
CA PRO A 9 -14.33 4.83 28.94
C PRO A 9 -13.51 5.93 29.63
N LEU A 10 -13.48 5.93 30.96
CA LEU A 10 -12.85 6.99 31.78
C LEU A 10 -11.46 7.45 31.29
N PRO A 11 -10.47 6.57 31.02
CA PRO A 11 -9.15 7.02 30.58
C PRO A 11 -9.19 7.74 29.23
N LEU A 12 -10.12 7.39 28.33
CA LEU A 12 -10.30 8.06 27.05
C LEU A 12 -11.09 9.35 27.20
N ALA A 13 -12.08 9.38 28.09
CA ALA A 13 -12.85 10.58 28.38
C ALA A 13 -11.95 11.71 28.91
N GLU A 14 -11.08 11.40 29.87
CA GLU A 14 -10.11 12.35 30.44
C GLU A 14 -9.12 12.86 29.37
N ASP A 15 -8.61 11.96 28.53
CA ASP A 15 -7.68 12.29 27.45
C ASP A 15 -8.30 13.14 26.34
N VAL A 16 -9.58 12.92 25.99
CA VAL A 16 -10.30 13.76 25.03
C VAL A 16 -10.61 15.11 25.66
N ALA A 17 -11.11 15.15 26.90
CA ALA A 17 -11.42 16.39 27.61
C ALA A 17 -10.20 17.32 27.68
N ALA A 18 -9.02 16.77 27.99
CA ALA A 18 -7.77 17.54 28.09
C ALA A 18 -7.32 18.20 26.78
N ARG A 19 -7.77 17.69 25.62
CA ARG A 19 -7.36 18.18 24.29
C ARG A 19 -8.47 18.93 23.57
N TRP A 20 -9.72 18.79 23.99
CA TRP A 20 -10.89 19.27 23.24
C TRP A 20 -10.87 20.77 22.98
N GLU A 21 -10.60 21.59 24.00
CA GLU A 21 -10.54 23.06 23.85
C GLU A 21 -9.38 23.51 22.94
N SER A 22 -8.26 22.76 22.90
CA SER A 22 -7.14 23.06 22.01
C SER A 22 -7.51 22.81 20.54
N ILE A 23 -8.25 21.73 20.29
CA ILE A 23 -8.70 21.35 18.95
C ILE A 23 -9.86 22.26 18.49
N PHE A 24 -10.77 22.59 19.40
CA PHE A 24 -12.03 23.29 19.12
C PHE A 24 -12.28 24.43 20.13
N PRO A 25 -11.50 25.54 20.07
CA PRO A 25 -11.62 26.64 21.03
C PRO A 25 -13.02 27.30 21.02
N ASP A 26 -13.67 27.32 19.85
CA ASP A 26 -15.01 27.89 19.66
C ASP A 26 -16.12 26.82 19.55
N GLY A 27 -15.80 25.57 19.91
CA GLY A 27 -16.67 24.41 19.71
C GLY A 27 -16.47 23.71 18.35
N ALA A 28 -17.05 22.51 18.21
CA ALA A 28 -16.93 21.73 16.98
C ALA A 28 -17.59 22.47 15.81
N PRO A 29 -16.88 22.71 14.70
CA PRO A 29 -17.35 23.61 13.66
C PRO A 29 -18.42 22.97 12.75
N ASP A 30 -19.34 23.78 12.25
CA ASP A 30 -20.46 23.33 11.41
C ASP A 30 -20.03 22.57 10.16
N TRP A 31 -18.90 22.94 9.55
CA TRP A 31 -18.38 22.23 8.37
C TRP A 31 -18.01 20.77 8.68
N LEU A 32 -17.58 20.47 9.91
CA LEU A 32 -17.27 19.10 10.35
C LEU A 32 -18.56 18.34 10.66
N LEU A 33 -19.57 19.04 11.18
CA LEU A 33 -20.88 18.49 11.55
C LEU A 33 -21.89 18.46 10.38
N ASN A 34 -21.48 18.92 9.19
CA ASN A 34 -22.35 18.97 8.01
C ASN A 34 -22.74 17.58 7.48
N ASP A 35 -21.92 16.56 7.74
CA ASP A 35 -22.30 15.18 7.51
C ASP A 35 -23.29 14.74 8.60
N THR A 36 -24.51 14.39 8.21
CA THR A 36 -25.57 13.94 9.13
C THR A 36 -25.19 12.76 10.04
N ARG A 37 -24.14 12.00 9.70
CA ARG A 37 -23.60 10.93 10.55
C ARG A 37 -22.60 11.41 11.60
N ILE A 38 -22.17 12.67 11.55
CA ILE A 38 -21.21 13.26 12.48
C ILE A 38 -21.94 14.12 13.49
N SER A 39 -22.07 13.60 14.71
CA SER A 39 -22.37 14.40 15.89
C SER A 39 -21.10 14.78 16.64
N VAL A 40 -21.21 15.69 17.61
CA VAL A 40 -20.08 16.05 18.48
C VAL A 40 -19.53 14.82 19.24
N ASP A 41 -20.40 13.88 19.63
CA ASP A 41 -20.01 12.62 20.26
C ASP A 41 -19.21 11.71 19.30
N VAL A 42 -19.58 11.68 18.02
CA VAL A 42 -18.84 10.95 16.98
C VAL A 42 -17.44 11.55 16.78
N VAL A 43 -17.33 12.87 16.80
CA VAL A 43 -16.02 13.55 16.76
C VAL A 43 -15.17 13.19 17.98
N ALA A 44 -15.77 13.18 19.18
CA ALA A 44 -15.08 12.75 20.40
C ALA A 44 -14.59 11.29 20.31
N GLN A 45 -15.41 10.39 19.77
CA GLN A 45 -14.99 8.99 19.53
C GLN A 45 -13.83 8.89 18.53
N ALA A 46 -13.85 9.66 17.43
CA ALA A 46 -12.77 9.64 16.45
C ALA A 46 -11.43 10.14 17.05
N ILE A 47 -11.46 11.23 17.83
CA ILE A 47 -10.30 11.79 18.55
C ILE A 47 -9.82 10.83 19.65
N ALA A 48 -10.73 10.10 20.29
CA ALA A 48 -10.39 9.07 21.26
C ALA A 48 -9.66 7.88 20.59
N ARG A 49 -10.03 7.50 19.36
CA ARG A 49 -9.40 6.39 18.65
C ARG A 49 -8.06 6.75 18.03
N SER A 50 -7.89 8.00 17.60
CA SER A 50 -6.70 8.41 16.83
C SER A 50 -6.13 9.76 17.26
N LEU A 51 -4.89 9.72 17.73
CA LEU A 51 -4.04 10.89 17.93
C LEU A 51 -3.73 11.58 16.59
N PHE A 52 -3.58 10.82 15.51
CA PHE A 52 -3.38 11.38 14.17
C PHE A 52 -4.57 12.25 13.73
N LEU A 53 -5.81 11.78 13.90
CA LEU A 53 -7.00 12.58 13.56
C LEU A 53 -7.07 13.85 14.41
N SER A 54 -6.84 13.71 15.72
CA SER A 54 -6.78 14.84 16.67
C SER A 54 -5.76 15.91 16.26
N GLN A 55 -4.52 15.50 16.00
CA GLN A 55 -3.44 16.41 15.64
C GLN A 55 -3.68 17.06 14.26
N THR A 56 -4.31 16.34 13.33
CA THR A 56 -4.64 16.90 12.01
C THR A 56 -5.73 17.95 12.11
N LEU A 57 -6.77 17.73 12.93
CA LEU A 57 -7.81 18.72 13.21
C LEU A 57 -7.25 19.98 13.86
N GLU A 58 -6.32 19.82 14.81
CA GLU A 58 -5.68 20.94 15.52
C GLU A 58 -4.74 21.75 14.62
N ARG A 59 -3.89 21.08 13.85
CA ARG A 59 -2.81 21.75 13.08
C ARG A 59 -3.22 22.17 11.67
N HIS A 60 -4.20 21.51 11.08
CA HIS A 60 -4.61 21.73 9.69
C HIS A 60 -6.14 21.82 9.52
N PRO A 61 -6.88 22.59 10.35
CA PRO A 61 -8.34 22.63 10.31
C PRO A 61 -8.88 23.07 8.94
N GLU A 62 -8.24 24.05 8.28
CA GLU A 62 -8.64 24.52 6.95
C GLU A 62 -8.54 23.42 5.88
N GLN A 63 -7.54 22.55 5.99
CA GLN A 63 -7.43 21.44 5.04
C GLN A 63 -8.49 20.37 5.29
N VAL A 64 -8.79 20.06 6.57
CA VAL A 64 -9.87 19.13 6.92
C VAL A 64 -11.22 19.68 6.48
N LYS A 65 -11.44 20.98 6.57
CA LYS A 65 -12.64 21.64 6.05
C LYS A 65 -12.79 21.39 4.55
N VAL A 66 -11.77 21.70 3.75
CA VAL A 66 -11.78 21.46 2.30
C VAL A 66 -12.02 19.98 1.97
N LEU A 67 -11.42 19.05 2.74
CA LEU A 67 -11.70 17.62 2.62
C LEU A 67 -13.19 17.32 2.79
N THR A 68 -13.81 17.81 3.87
CA THR A 68 -15.21 17.50 4.19
C THR A 68 -16.19 18.13 3.21
N GLU A 69 -15.85 19.29 2.64
CA GLU A 69 -16.60 19.97 1.59
C GLU A 69 -16.44 19.26 0.23
N SER A 70 -15.26 18.72 -0.07
CA SER A 70 -15.01 17.98 -1.31
C SER A 70 -15.80 16.67 -1.37
N ARG A 71 -15.92 15.99 -0.22
CA ARG A 71 -16.66 14.74 -0.09
C ARG A 71 -16.96 14.42 1.38
N LEU A 72 -18.21 14.13 1.71
CA LEU A 72 -18.63 13.76 3.06
C LEU A 72 -17.85 12.52 3.56
N LEU A 73 -17.44 12.50 4.83
CA LEU A 73 -16.66 11.41 5.42
C LEU A 73 -17.43 10.07 5.42
N SER A 74 -18.76 10.11 5.46
CA SER A 74 -19.63 8.93 5.36
C SER A 74 -19.64 8.25 3.99
N GLU A 75 -19.19 8.93 2.93
CA GLU A 75 -19.11 8.36 1.59
C GLU A 75 -17.85 7.53 1.34
N PRO A 76 -17.89 6.49 0.49
CA PRO A 76 -16.70 5.69 0.15
C PRO A 76 -15.57 6.51 -0.49
N THR A 77 -14.32 6.11 -0.26
CA THR A 77 -13.15 6.69 -0.94
C THR A 77 -12.92 5.92 -2.25
N THR A 78 -13.47 6.43 -3.35
CA THR A 78 -13.40 5.75 -4.66
C THR A 78 -12.13 6.12 -5.44
N PRO A 79 -11.63 5.25 -6.35
CA PRO A 79 -10.50 5.57 -7.23
C PRO A 79 -10.70 6.86 -8.04
N ASP A 80 -11.90 7.09 -8.59
CA ASP A 80 -12.21 8.30 -9.36
C ASP A 80 -12.05 9.58 -8.52
N TYR A 81 -12.50 9.53 -7.26
CA TYR A 81 -12.35 10.66 -6.34
C TYR A 81 -10.88 10.91 -6.01
N LEU A 82 -10.10 9.84 -5.77
CA LEU A 82 -8.67 9.96 -5.51
C LEU A 82 -7.94 10.61 -6.69
N GLN A 83 -8.26 10.20 -7.92
CA GLN A 83 -7.64 10.76 -9.12
C GLN A 83 -7.99 12.24 -9.29
N VAL A 84 -9.28 12.60 -9.18
CA VAL A 84 -9.73 14.00 -9.31
C VAL A 84 -9.07 14.87 -8.24
N ARG A 85 -9.11 14.45 -6.97
CA ARG A 85 -8.49 15.21 -5.87
C ARG A 85 -6.98 15.33 -6.03
N CYS A 86 -6.29 14.27 -6.46
CA CYS A 86 -4.85 14.34 -6.71
C CYS A 86 -4.53 15.38 -7.79
N ASN A 87 -5.29 15.41 -8.88
CA ASN A 87 -5.10 16.40 -9.96
C ASN A 87 -5.33 17.83 -9.47
N GLU A 88 -6.29 18.07 -8.58
CA GLU A 88 -6.53 19.39 -7.98
C GLU A 88 -5.33 19.88 -7.15
N TYR A 89 -4.65 18.97 -6.43
CA TYR A 89 -3.41 19.31 -5.71
C TYR A 89 -2.22 19.59 -6.64
N LEU A 90 -2.24 19.04 -7.86
CA LEU A 90 -1.12 19.12 -8.80
C LEU A 90 -1.28 20.22 -9.85
N VAL A 91 -2.44 20.88 -9.94
CA VAL A 91 -2.77 21.82 -11.03
C VAL A 91 -1.78 22.99 -11.14
N ASP A 92 -1.30 23.50 -10.01
CA ASP A 92 -0.40 24.66 -9.94
C ASP A 92 1.07 24.26 -9.67
N VAL A 93 1.41 22.97 -9.78
CA VAL A 93 2.77 22.49 -9.54
C VAL A 93 3.65 22.77 -10.75
N THR A 94 4.67 23.60 -10.54
CA THR A 94 5.62 24.04 -11.59
C THR A 94 7.04 23.54 -11.37
N ASP A 95 7.36 22.98 -10.20
CA ASP A 95 8.68 22.45 -9.88
C ASP A 95 8.60 21.21 -8.96
N GLU A 96 9.74 20.54 -8.78
CA GLU A 96 9.82 19.27 -8.04
C GLU A 96 9.56 19.47 -6.54
N ALA A 97 9.89 20.65 -6.00
CA ALA A 97 9.58 20.98 -4.60
C ALA A 97 8.07 21.14 -4.39
N GLY A 98 7.37 21.77 -5.34
CA GLY A 98 5.93 21.87 -5.40
C GLY A 98 5.27 20.50 -5.50
N LEU A 99 5.79 19.61 -6.34
CA LEU A 99 5.32 18.22 -6.43
C LEU A 99 5.41 17.52 -5.06
N HIS A 100 6.56 17.65 -4.40
CA HIS A 100 6.77 17.01 -3.10
C HIS A 100 5.78 17.52 -2.04
N SER A 101 5.56 18.84 -1.97
CA SER A 101 4.63 19.42 -1.00
C SER A 101 3.18 19.04 -1.32
N ALA A 102 2.77 19.14 -2.59
CA ALA A 102 1.42 18.80 -3.05
C ALA A 102 1.04 17.35 -2.72
N LEU A 103 1.92 16.38 -3.02
CA LEU A 103 1.65 14.97 -2.73
C LEU A 103 1.53 14.69 -1.21
N ARG A 104 2.28 15.39 -0.37
CA ARG A 104 2.22 15.23 1.10
C ARG A 104 0.95 15.86 1.68
N CYS A 105 0.55 17.01 1.16
CA CYS A 105 -0.73 17.62 1.51
C CYS A 105 -1.91 16.73 1.09
N PHE A 106 -1.91 16.24 -0.15
CA PHE A 106 -2.89 15.27 -0.63
C PHE A 106 -2.91 14.00 0.23
N ARG A 107 -1.74 13.48 0.61
CA ARG A 107 -1.63 12.31 1.48
C ARG A 107 -2.25 12.55 2.84
N ARG A 108 -1.96 13.67 3.49
CA ARG A 108 -2.53 14.00 4.82
C ARG A 108 -4.06 14.04 4.76
N GLU A 109 -4.61 14.64 3.71
CA GLU A 109 -6.04 14.66 3.43
C GLU A 109 -6.63 13.24 3.32
N ILE A 110 -6.14 12.44 2.37
CA ILE A 110 -6.71 11.11 2.13
C ILE A 110 -6.49 10.16 3.30
N GLN A 111 -5.34 10.26 3.97
CA GLN A 111 -5.03 9.46 5.16
C GLN A 111 -6.01 9.77 6.30
N PHE A 112 -6.35 11.05 6.52
CA PHE A 112 -7.38 11.46 7.49
C PHE A 112 -8.71 10.78 7.19
N ARG A 113 -9.15 10.83 5.93
CA ARG A 113 -10.39 10.18 5.49
C ARG A 113 -10.38 8.66 5.72
N ILE A 114 -9.31 7.98 5.28
CA ILE A 114 -9.21 6.53 5.37
C ILE A 114 -9.18 6.08 6.84
N ILE A 115 -8.36 6.71 7.68
CA ILE A 115 -8.27 6.39 9.11
C ILE A 115 -9.62 6.66 9.81
N TRP A 116 -10.27 7.78 9.52
CA TRP A 116 -11.60 8.08 10.09
C TRP A 116 -12.60 6.97 9.75
N ARG A 117 -12.73 6.63 8.46
CA ARG A 117 -13.69 5.63 7.99
C ARG A 117 -13.40 4.23 8.54
N ASP A 118 -12.13 3.84 8.63
CA ASP A 118 -11.73 2.54 9.16
C ASP A 118 -11.99 2.42 10.67
N LEU A 119 -11.49 3.38 11.46
CA LEU A 119 -11.59 3.32 12.92
C LEU A 119 -13.01 3.51 13.43
N MET A 120 -13.83 4.29 12.72
CA MET A 120 -15.26 4.45 13.03
C MET A 120 -16.12 3.32 12.44
N ARG A 121 -15.51 2.34 11.76
CA ARG A 121 -16.18 1.19 11.14
C ARG A 121 -17.26 1.58 10.13
N TRP A 122 -17.04 2.70 9.44
CA TRP A 122 -17.88 3.15 8.32
C TRP A 122 -17.47 2.53 6.99
N ALA A 123 -16.26 1.99 6.93
CA ALA A 123 -15.78 1.13 5.86
C ALA A 123 -15.45 -0.26 6.43
N ALA A 124 -15.86 -1.31 5.73
CA ALA A 124 -15.39 -2.67 6.03
C ALA A 124 -13.96 -2.85 5.52
N LEU A 125 -13.24 -3.83 6.07
CA LEU A 125 -11.85 -4.09 5.69
C LEU A 125 -11.60 -4.11 4.17
N PRO A 126 -12.39 -4.81 3.33
CA PRO A 126 -12.16 -4.82 1.88
C PRO A 126 -12.22 -3.43 1.24
N GLU A 127 -13.07 -2.54 1.76
CA GLU A 127 -13.15 -1.16 1.28
C GLU A 127 -11.92 -0.36 1.71
N THR A 128 -11.51 -0.43 2.99
CA THR A 128 -10.33 0.28 3.49
C THR A 128 -9.06 -0.11 2.73
N ILE A 129 -8.80 -1.40 2.55
CA ILE A 129 -7.57 -1.87 1.89
C ILE A 129 -7.57 -1.54 0.40
N ALA A 130 -8.72 -1.57 -0.26
CA ALA A 130 -8.86 -1.18 -1.66
C ALA A 130 -8.64 0.32 -1.84
N ALA A 131 -9.25 1.15 -0.99
CA ALA A 131 -9.05 2.60 -1.00
C ALA A 131 -7.59 2.99 -0.72
N THR A 132 -6.96 2.33 0.26
CA THR A 132 -5.54 2.58 0.59
C THR A 132 -4.62 2.15 -0.56
N SER A 133 -4.92 1.04 -1.22
CA SER A 133 -4.16 0.57 -2.38
C SER A 133 -4.31 1.50 -3.58
N ALA A 134 -5.53 1.90 -3.90
CA ALA A 134 -5.81 2.87 -4.97
C ALA A 134 -5.15 4.22 -4.68
N PHE A 135 -5.15 4.67 -3.43
CA PHE A 135 -4.49 5.90 -3.01
C PHE A 135 -2.97 5.85 -3.27
N ALA A 136 -2.31 4.74 -2.92
CA ALA A 136 -0.89 4.54 -3.25
C ALA A 136 -0.64 4.53 -4.76
N GLU A 137 -1.46 3.83 -5.53
CA GLU A 137 -1.37 3.77 -7.00
C GLU A 137 -1.49 5.16 -7.64
N VAL A 138 -2.46 5.97 -7.21
CA VAL A 138 -2.65 7.35 -7.70
C VAL A 138 -1.42 8.21 -7.39
N CYS A 139 -0.87 8.13 -6.17
CA CYS A 139 0.34 8.89 -5.83
C CYS A 139 1.57 8.47 -6.65
N ILE A 140 1.77 7.17 -6.86
CA ILE A 140 2.90 6.66 -7.64
C ILE A 140 2.76 7.10 -9.10
N GLN A 141 1.56 6.95 -9.68
CA GLN A 141 1.30 7.32 -11.07
C GLN A 141 1.48 8.82 -11.30
N ALA A 142 0.87 9.66 -10.45
CA ALA A 142 0.94 11.10 -10.60
C ALA A 142 2.37 11.65 -10.42
N ALA A 143 3.13 11.12 -9.46
CA ALA A 143 4.53 11.46 -9.29
C ALA A 143 5.37 11.01 -10.49
N LEU A 144 5.13 9.80 -11.00
CA LEU A 144 5.84 9.26 -12.15
C LEU A 144 5.58 10.10 -13.41
N ASP A 145 4.33 10.44 -13.71
CA ASP A 145 3.96 11.22 -14.89
C ASP A 145 4.63 12.60 -14.90
N TRP A 146 4.56 13.30 -13.77
CA TRP A 146 5.17 14.62 -13.62
C TRP A 146 6.70 14.55 -13.77
N LEU A 147 7.35 13.62 -13.06
CA LEU A 147 8.81 13.47 -13.09
C LEU A 147 9.32 12.97 -14.45
N HIS A 148 8.54 12.13 -15.14
CA HIS A 148 8.88 11.64 -16.47
C HIS A 148 8.83 12.77 -17.50
N GLY A 149 7.81 13.64 -17.44
CA GLY A 149 7.72 14.86 -18.26
C GLY A 149 8.95 15.74 -18.10
N GLU A 150 9.26 16.14 -16.87
CA GLU A 150 10.46 16.92 -16.54
C GLU A 150 11.77 16.26 -16.99
N ALA A 151 11.91 14.95 -16.75
CA ALA A 151 13.09 14.21 -17.17
C ALA A 151 13.22 14.18 -18.71
N CYS A 152 12.11 14.08 -19.44
CA CYS A 152 12.11 14.16 -20.90
C CYS A 152 12.52 15.53 -21.41
N GLU A 153 12.06 16.62 -20.78
CA GLU A 153 12.50 17.98 -21.15
C GLU A 153 14.00 18.17 -20.90
N GLN A 154 14.51 17.64 -19.79
CA GLN A 154 15.92 17.79 -19.42
C GLN A 154 16.87 16.92 -20.26
N TYR A 155 16.49 15.66 -20.50
CA TYR A 155 17.38 14.63 -21.04
C TYR A 155 16.94 14.05 -22.39
N GLY A 156 15.80 14.48 -22.92
CA GLY A 156 15.15 13.85 -24.05
C GLY A 156 14.28 12.65 -23.63
N THR A 157 13.40 12.24 -24.53
CA THR A 157 12.49 11.11 -24.32
C THR A 157 13.22 9.79 -24.63
N PRO A 158 13.17 8.76 -23.77
CA PRO A 158 13.75 7.45 -24.06
C PRO A 158 12.97 6.74 -25.17
N TRP A 159 13.66 6.19 -26.16
CA TRP A 159 13.07 5.40 -27.25
C TRP A 159 13.59 3.97 -27.26
N GLY A 160 12.80 3.05 -27.77
CA GLY A 160 13.20 1.67 -28.01
C GLY A 160 12.09 0.88 -28.67
N VAL A 161 12.26 -0.43 -28.76
CA VAL A 161 11.20 -1.32 -29.27
C VAL A 161 10.10 -1.43 -28.22
N ASP A 162 8.88 -1.08 -28.60
CA ASP A 162 7.69 -1.25 -27.79
C ASP A 162 7.28 -2.74 -27.75
N PRO A 163 7.10 -3.34 -26.56
CA PRO A 163 6.84 -4.77 -26.43
C PRO A 163 5.44 -5.17 -26.93
N VAL A 164 4.51 -4.22 -27.06
CA VAL A 164 3.14 -4.49 -27.52
C VAL A 164 3.08 -4.51 -29.05
N SER A 165 3.60 -3.46 -29.70
CA SER A 165 3.55 -3.29 -31.16
C SER A 165 4.75 -3.86 -31.91
N GLY A 166 5.89 -4.04 -31.24
CA GLY A 166 7.17 -4.40 -31.87
C GLY A 166 7.81 -3.27 -32.69
N ALA A 167 7.21 -2.09 -32.72
CA ALA A 167 7.72 -0.92 -33.42
C ALA A 167 8.60 -0.07 -32.50
N GLU A 168 9.37 0.85 -33.10
CA GLU A 168 10.13 1.82 -32.32
C GLU A 168 9.21 2.93 -31.80
N ALA A 169 9.21 3.15 -30.49
CA ALA A 169 8.34 4.12 -29.81
C ALA A 169 9.00 4.69 -28.53
N PRO A 170 8.45 5.78 -27.97
CA PRO A 170 8.79 6.23 -26.63
C PRO A 170 8.56 5.13 -25.59
N GLN A 171 9.45 5.01 -24.62
CA GLN A 171 9.34 4.05 -23.53
C GLN A 171 9.06 4.77 -22.20
N SER A 172 8.35 4.08 -21.31
CA SER A 172 8.05 4.59 -19.97
C SER A 172 8.61 3.66 -18.89
N LEU A 173 8.82 4.19 -17.70
CA LEU A 173 9.12 3.36 -16.53
C LEU A 173 7.88 2.55 -16.17
N ILE A 174 8.07 1.27 -15.85
CA ILE A 174 7.04 0.40 -15.28
C ILE A 174 7.32 0.23 -13.80
N VAL A 175 6.29 0.44 -12.99
CA VAL A 175 6.36 0.20 -11.54
C VAL A 175 5.55 -1.04 -11.22
N ILE A 176 6.20 -2.03 -10.63
CA ILE A 176 5.58 -3.26 -10.14
C ILE A 176 5.43 -3.14 -8.62
N GLY A 177 4.19 -3.15 -8.15
CA GLY A 177 3.86 -3.25 -6.73
C GLY A 177 3.98 -4.69 -6.27
N MET A 178 4.62 -4.89 -5.13
CA MET A 178 4.84 -6.18 -4.49
C MET A 178 4.01 -6.29 -3.21
N GLY A 179 4.00 -7.48 -2.59
CA GLY A 179 3.42 -7.68 -1.27
C GLY A 179 1.97 -7.20 -1.17
N LYS A 180 1.66 -6.39 -0.15
CA LYS A 180 0.30 -5.88 0.09
C LYS A 180 -0.18 -4.91 -0.99
N LEU A 181 0.69 -4.09 -1.56
CA LEU A 181 0.33 -3.18 -2.65
C LEU A 181 -0.04 -3.95 -3.92
N GLY A 182 0.82 -4.89 -4.34
CA GLY A 182 0.53 -5.74 -5.50
C GLY A 182 -0.75 -6.56 -5.31
N GLY A 183 -1.00 -7.00 -4.07
CA GLY A 183 -2.21 -7.70 -3.65
C GLY A 183 -3.49 -6.86 -3.57
N ARG A 184 -3.42 -5.52 -3.64
CA ARG A 184 -4.53 -4.60 -3.31
C ARG A 184 -5.03 -4.74 -1.87
N GLU A 185 -4.11 -5.00 -0.97
CA GLU A 185 -4.35 -5.30 0.44
C GLU A 185 -3.52 -4.40 1.37
N LEU A 186 -3.16 -3.17 0.98
CA LEU A 186 -2.39 -2.26 1.84
C LEU A 186 -3.08 -2.00 3.18
N ASN A 187 -2.29 -1.90 4.25
CA ASN A 187 -2.78 -1.36 5.52
C ASN A 187 -2.68 0.17 5.50
N VAL A 188 -3.44 0.80 6.39
CA VAL A 188 -3.47 2.26 6.55
C VAL A 188 -2.09 2.88 6.76
N SER A 189 -1.13 2.22 7.42
CA SER A 189 0.26 2.71 7.52
C SER A 189 1.26 1.60 7.19
N SER A 190 1.49 1.38 5.90
CA SER A 190 2.48 0.41 5.38
C SER A 190 3.48 1.05 4.44
N ASP A 191 4.64 0.39 4.34
CA ASP A 191 5.60 0.65 3.27
C ASP A 191 5.01 0.14 1.94
N ILE A 192 5.46 0.72 0.82
CA ILE A 192 5.17 0.23 -0.52
C ILE A 192 6.40 -0.48 -1.08
N ASP A 193 6.26 -1.79 -1.29
CA ASP A 193 7.30 -2.61 -1.88
C ASP A 193 7.26 -2.50 -3.41
N LEU A 194 8.32 -2.00 -4.05
CA LEU A 194 8.34 -1.72 -5.50
C LEU A 194 9.52 -2.39 -6.23
N ILE A 195 9.29 -2.71 -7.50
CA ILE A 195 10.34 -3.05 -8.48
C ILE A 195 10.14 -2.17 -9.71
N PHE A 196 11.23 -1.58 -10.20
CA PHE A 196 11.21 -0.78 -11.42
C PHE A 196 11.73 -1.57 -12.61
N ALA A 197 10.99 -1.48 -13.72
CA ALA A 197 11.32 -2.11 -14.97
C ALA A 197 11.18 -1.12 -16.13
N PHE A 198 11.81 -1.40 -17.26
CA PHE A 198 11.57 -0.67 -18.51
C PHE A 198 11.66 -1.62 -19.71
N PRO A 199 11.02 -1.32 -20.84
CA PRO A 199 10.85 -2.34 -21.88
C PRO A 199 12.15 -2.80 -22.53
N GLY A 200 13.05 -1.89 -22.91
CA GLY A 200 14.23 -2.30 -23.66
C GLY A 200 15.39 -1.31 -23.69
N LYS A 201 16.50 -1.78 -24.24
CA LYS A 201 17.67 -0.94 -24.52
C LYS A 201 17.30 0.09 -25.59
N GLY A 202 17.98 1.23 -25.52
CA GLY A 202 17.79 2.35 -26.43
C GLY A 202 18.39 3.60 -25.82
N GLU A 203 18.11 4.73 -26.45
CA GLU A 203 18.64 6.02 -26.00
C GLU A 203 17.58 7.11 -26.07
N THR A 204 17.82 8.20 -25.32
CA THR A 204 16.97 9.37 -25.34
C THR A 204 17.12 10.19 -26.62
N ARG A 205 16.00 10.74 -27.11
CA ARG A 205 15.93 11.60 -28.30
C ARG A 205 15.36 12.97 -27.93
N GLY A 206 15.84 14.01 -28.59
CA GLY A 206 15.37 15.40 -28.38
C GLY A 206 16.01 16.15 -27.21
N GLY A 207 16.86 15.48 -26.41
CA GLY A 207 17.65 16.13 -25.34
C GLY A 207 18.95 16.78 -25.84
N ARG A 208 19.58 17.61 -25.00
CA ARG A 208 20.89 18.23 -25.33
C ARG A 208 22.01 17.20 -25.54
N ARG A 209 21.89 16.03 -24.91
CA ARG A 209 22.78 14.86 -25.07
C ARG A 209 21.94 13.59 -24.99
N SER A 210 22.27 12.61 -25.83
CA SER A 210 21.70 11.26 -25.76
C SER A 210 22.12 10.58 -24.46
N LEU A 211 21.17 9.99 -23.73
CA LEU A 211 21.41 9.14 -22.57
C LEU A 211 20.93 7.72 -22.87
N ASP A 212 21.66 6.73 -22.39
CA ASP A 212 21.20 5.35 -22.38
C ASP A 212 19.94 5.19 -21.53
N ASN A 213 18.95 4.42 -22.01
CA ASN A 213 17.68 4.22 -21.32
C ASN A 213 17.85 3.71 -19.88
N GLN A 214 18.81 2.81 -19.62
CA GLN A 214 19.05 2.31 -18.27
C GLN A 214 19.47 3.45 -17.34
N GLN A 215 20.32 4.37 -17.80
CA GLN A 215 20.71 5.53 -17.02
C GLN A 215 19.54 6.49 -16.78
N PHE A 216 18.72 6.74 -17.81
CA PHE A 216 17.52 7.57 -17.70
C PHE A 216 16.56 7.01 -16.64
N PHE A 217 16.18 5.74 -16.74
CA PHE A 217 15.21 5.12 -15.85
C PHE A 217 15.74 4.89 -14.42
N ILE A 218 17.05 4.69 -14.22
CA ILE A 218 17.64 4.68 -12.88
C ILE A 218 17.49 6.07 -12.22
N ARG A 219 17.79 7.15 -12.94
CA ARG A 219 17.65 8.52 -12.40
C ARG A 219 16.20 8.88 -12.11
N LEU A 220 15.30 8.54 -13.03
CA LEU A 220 13.86 8.74 -12.83
C LEU A 220 13.35 7.96 -11.62
N GLY A 221 13.74 6.69 -11.48
CA GLY A 221 13.38 5.87 -10.31
C GLY A 221 13.90 6.46 -8.99
N GLN A 222 15.10 7.03 -8.97
CA GLN A 222 15.64 7.73 -7.78
C GLN A 222 14.80 8.94 -7.40
N ARG A 223 14.43 9.77 -8.38
CA ARG A 223 13.54 10.94 -8.15
C ARG A 223 12.16 10.51 -7.68
N LEU A 224 11.60 9.44 -8.25
CA LEU A 224 10.30 8.91 -7.83
C LEU A 224 10.33 8.44 -6.37
N ILE A 225 11.38 7.72 -5.95
CA ILE A 225 11.57 7.33 -4.55
C ILE A 225 11.65 8.57 -3.67
N GLN A 226 12.42 9.58 -4.08
CA GLN A 226 12.57 10.82 -3.31
C GLN A 226 11.24 11.56 -3.13
N ALA A 227 10.43 11.67 -4.19
CA ALA A 227 9.12 12.31 -4.14
C ALA A 227 8.17 11.64 -3.15
N LEU A 228 8.22 10.30 -3.07
CA LEU A 228 7.32 9.50 -2.23
C LEU A 228 7.81 9.37 -0.77
N ASP A 229 9.10 9.09 -0.56
CA ASP A 229 9.66 8.62 0.71
C ASP A 229 10.28 9.73 1.57
N GLN A 230 10.86 10.77 0.95
CA GLN A 230 11.63 11.77 1.68
C GLN A 230 10.79 12.45 2.78
N ILE A 231 11.28 12.52 4.01
CA ILE A 231 10.59 13.29 5.05
C ILE A 231 10.90 14.77 4.86
N THR A 232 9.86 15.59 4.70
CA THR A 232 9.92 17.06 4.62
C THR A 232 9.14 17.70 5.77
N ALA A 233 9.02 19.03 5.77
CA ALA A 233 8.16 19.74 6.73
C ALA A 233 6.68 19.30 6.64
N ASP A 234 6.23 18.86 5.46
CA ASP A 234 4.88 18.36 5.22
C ASP A 234 4.72 16.86 5.52
N GLY A 235 5.79 16.18 5.95
CA GLY A 235 5.82 14.74 6.20
C GLY A 235 6.37 13.93 5.02
N PHE A 236 5.76 12.79 4.74
CA PHE A 236 6.11 11.87 3.64
C PHE A 236 4.83 11.38 2.95
N VAL A 237 4.94 10.80 1.75
CA VAL A 237 3.80 10.20 1.04
C VAL A 237 3.69 8.72 1.45
N PHE A 238 4.68 7.93 1.06
CA PHE A 238 4.82 6.52 1.43
C PHE A 238 6.29 6.18 1.63
N ARG A 239 6.56 5.32 2.61
CA ARG A 239 7.87 4.70 2.76
C ARG A 239 8.07 3.67 1.65
N VAL A 240 9.18 3.76 0.91
CA VAL A 240 9.41 2.91 -0.26
C VAL A 240 10.44 1.82 0.04
N ASP A 241 10.07 0.56 -0.20
CA ASP A 241 10.98 -0.57 -0.08
C ASP A 241 11.32 -1.18 -1.45
N MET A 242 12.60 -1.12 -1.82
CA MET A 242 13.12 -1.64 -3.09
C MET A 242 13.85 -2.99 -2.93
N ARG A 243 13.82 -3.62 -1.75
CA ARG A 243 14.66 -4.80 -1.43
C ARG A 243 14.24 -6.08 -2.17
N LEU A 244 13.01 -6.15 -2.66
CA LEU A 244 12.49 -7.31 -3.39
C LEU A 244 12.94 -7.35 -4.87
N ARG A 245 13.61 -6.31 -5.38
CA ARG A 245 14.13 -6.31 -6.75
C ARG A 245 15.26 -7.35 -6.92
N PRO A 246 15.53 -7.83 -8.15
CA PRO A 246 16.64 -8.72 -8.44
C PRO A 246 17.97 -8.25 -7.84
N TYR A 247 18.73 -9.18 -7.26
CA TYR A 247 19.98 -8.91 -6.54
C TYR A 247 19.83 -8.02 -5.29
N GLY A 248 18.60 -7.73 -4.85
CA GLY A 248 18.29 -6.94 -3.66
C GLY A 248 18.95 -5.56 -3.69
N GLN A 249 19.51 -5.14 -2.55
CA GLN A 249 20.14 -3.82 -2.42
C GLN A 249 21.34 -3.59 -3.34
N SER A 250 22.03 -4.66 -3.75
CA SER A 250 23.19 -4.58 -4.65
C SER A 250 22.82 -4.54 -6.13
N GLY A 251 21.55 -4.79 -6.47
CA GLY A 251 21.05 -4.74 -7.84
C GLY A 251 20.81 -3.33 -8.35
N ALA A 252 20.81 -3.19 -9.68
CA ALA A 252 20.36 -1.97 -10.35
C ALA A 252 18.94 -1.60 -9.90
N LEU A 253 18.65 -0.30 -9.82
CA LEU A 253 17.35 0.17 -9.35
C LEU A 253 16.23 -0.13 -10.34
N ALA A 254 16.53 0.00 -11.64
CA ALA A 254 15.64 -0.34 -12.75
C ALA A 254 16.33 -1.31 -13.70
N LEU A 255 15.59 -2.31 -14.18
CA LEU A 255 16.08 -3.34 -15.09
C LEU A 255 15.24 -3.40 -16.35
N SER A 256 15.86 -3.77 -17.49
CA SER A 256 15.08 -4.03 -18.70
C SER A 256 14.27 -5.32 -18.56
N PHE A 257 13.20 -5.47 -19.35
CA PHE A 257 12.37 -6.69 -19.33
C PHE A 257 13.22 -7.94 -19.58
N ALA A 258 14.07 -7.92 -20.60
CA ALA A 258 14.97 -9.02 -20.91
C ALA A 258 15.90 -9.39 -19.73
N ALA A 259 16.39 -8.40 -18.97
CA ALA A 259 17.25 -8.64 -17.82
C ALA A 259 16.47 -9.26 -16.63
N LEU A 260 15.23 -8.81 -16.41
CA LEU A 260 14.32 -9.39 -15.41
C LEU A 260 13.97 -10.84 -15.74
N GLU A 261 13.60 -11.11 -16.99
CA GLU A 261 13.30 -12.46 -17.47
C GLU A 261 14.50 -13.40 -17.27
N THR A 262 15.68 -12.97 -17.71
CA THR A 262 16.93 -13.76 -17.54
C THR A 262 17.20 -14.04 -16.07
N TYR A 263 17.05 -13.04 -15.19
CA TYR A 263 17.28 -13.24 -13.76
C TYR A 263 16.33 -14.27 -13.16
N TYR A 264 15.02 -14.14 -13.39
CA TYR A 264 14.05 -15.06 -12.79
C TYR A 264 14.12 -16.45 -13.38
N GLN A 265 14.50 -16.58 -14.66
CA GLN A 265 14.73 -17.87 -15.30
C GLN A 265 15.95 -18.59 -14.72
N ASP A 266 17.08 -17.89 -14.59
CA ASP A 266 18.37 -18.53 -14.31
C ASP A 266 18.72 -18.57 -12.81
N GLN A 267 18.30 -17.55 -12.06
CA GLN A 267 18.74 -17.30 -10.67
C GLN A 267 17.58 -17.17 -9.67
N GLY A 268 16.33 -17.13 -10.15
CA GLY A 268 15.17 -16.91 -9.31
C GLY A 268 14.94 -18.01 -8.26
N ARG A 269 14.88 -17.60 -6.98
CA ARG A 269 14.75 -18.49 -5.82
C ARG A 269 13.29 -18.75 -5.46
N ASP A 270 13.04 -19.82 -4.70
CA ASP A 270 11.68 -20.22 -4.32
C ASP A 270 10.95 -19.19 -3.45
N TRP A 271 11.67 -18.45 -2.60
CA TRP A 271 11.07 -17.36 -1.84
C TRP A 271 10.72 -16.15 -2.73
N GLU A 272 11.43 -15.95 -3.85
CA GLU A 272 11.09 -14.90 -4.83
C GLU A 272 9.81 -15.28 -5.58
N ARG A 273 9.59 -16.57 -5.86
CA ARG A 273 8.29 -17.06 -6.36
C ARG A 273 7.17 -16.70 -5.39
N TYR A 274 7.37 -16.95 -4.10
CA TYR A 274 6.42 -16.58 -3.06
C TYR A 274 6.11 -15.07 -3.06
N ALA A 275 7.13 -14.21 -3.15
CA ALA A 275 6.92 -12.76 -3.22
C ALA A 275 6.18 -12.33 -4.51
N MET A 276 6.50 -12.95 -5.63
CA MET A 276 5.92 -12.65 -6.95
C MET A 276 4.47 -13.12 -7.12
N VAL A 277 3.93 -13.96 -6.22
CA VAL A 277 2.48 -14.31 -6.25
C VAL A 277 1.61 -13.06 -6.19
N LYS A 278 2.03 -12.06 -5.40
CA LYS A 278 1.28 -10.82 -5.21
C LYS A 278 1.64 -9.72 -6.21
N SER A 279 2.65 -9.91 -7.09
CA SER A 279 3.17 -8.81 -7.89
C SER A 279 2.21 -8.36 -9.00
N ARG A 280 2.12 -7.04 -9.21
CA ARG A 280 1.23 -6.42 -10.20
C ARG A 280 1.81 -5.09 -10.67
N VAL A 281 1.56 -4.72 -11.92
CA VAL A 281 1.85 -3.36 -12.39
C VAL A 281 0.93 -2.36 -11.69
N VAL A 282 1.51 -1.31 -11.11
CA VAL A 282 0.80 -0.29 -10.32
C VAL A 282 0.91 1.12 -10.89
N ALA A 283 1.92 1.38 -11.74
CA ALA A 283 2.07 2.64 -12.44
C ALA A 283 2.95 2.49 -13.69
N GLY A 284 2.86 3.49 -14.58
CA GLY A 284 3.54 3.52 -15.87
C GLY A 284 2.67 2.96 -17.00
N ASP A 285 3.31 2.44 -18.03
CA ASP A 285 2.60 1.80 -19.15
C ASP A 285 2.07 0.42 -18.73
N LEU A 286 0.77 0.36 -18.44
CA LEU A 286 0.11 -0.85 -17.95
C LEU A 286 0.11 -1.99 -18.99
N ASP A 287 0.02 -1.67 -20.28
CA ASP A 287 -0.03 -2.66 -21.34
C ASP A 287 1.35 -3.30 -21.54
N ALA A 288 2.40 -2.48 -21.62
CA ALA A 288 3.77 -2.97 -21.67
C ALA A 288 4.13 -3.76 -20.40
N GLY A 289 3.73 -3.28 -19.22
CA GLY A 289 3.94 -3.99 -17.97
C GLY A 289 3.22 -5.34 -17.91
N GLN A 290 2.03 -5.45 -18.50
CA GLN A 290 1.28 -6.72 -18.58
C GLN A 290 2.02 -7.76 -19.42
N ILE A 291 2.69 -7.36 -20.51
CA ILE A 291 3.55 -8.26 -21.29
C ILE A 291 4.67 -8.86 -20.42
N LEU A 292 5.33 -8.03 -19.60
CA LEU A 292 6.33 -8.51 -18.65
C LEU A 292 5.72 -9.46 -17.60
N MET A 293 4.56 -9.14 -17.04
CA MET A 293 3.93 -10.00 -16.05
C MET A 293 3.55 -11.37 -16.62
N GLU A 294 3.15 -11.42 -17.89
CA GLU A 294 2.86 -12.67 -18.60
C GLU A 294 4.12 -13.49 -18.86
N SER A 295 5.23 -12.85 -19.22
CA SER A 295 6.51 -13.54 -19.42
C SER A 295 7.08 -14.09 -18.11
N LEU A 296 6.84 -13.43 -16.98
CA LEU A 296 7.24 -13.89 -15.64
C LEU A 296 6.28 -14.92 -15.02
N ARG A 297 5.08 -15.10 -15.58
CA ARG A 297 4.07 -16.04 -15.04
C ARG A 297 4.59 -17.48 -14.86
N PRO A 298 5.36 -18.07 -15.80
CA PRO A 298 5.90 -19.43 -15.64
C PRO A 298 6.89 -19.57 -14.49
N PHE A 299 7.59 -18.49 -14.11
CA PHE A 299 8.47 -18.48 -12.94
C PHE A 299 7.67 -18.62 -11.65
N VAL A 300 6.55 -17.89 -11.52
CA VAL A 300 5.67 -17.87 -10.34
C VAL A 300 4.86 -19.15 -10.23
N TYR A 301 4.13 -19.51 -11.30
CA TYR A 301 3.17 -20.61 -11.32
C TYR A 301 3.67 -21.77 -12.19
N ARG A 302 4.43 -22.67 -11.57
CA ARG A 302 4.97 -23.86 -12.24
C ARG A 302 3.86 -24.83 -12.63
N ARG A 303 3.85 -25.27 -13.89
CA ARG A 303 2.90 -26.29 -14.37
C ARG A 303 3.15 -27.69 -13.78
N TYR A 304 4.43 -27.99 -13.54
CA TYR A 304 4.88 -29.25 -12.96
C TYR A 304 5.52 -28.96 -11.59
N ILE A 305 4.99 -29.61 -10.57
CA ILE A 305 5.47 -29.54 -9.20
C ILE A 305 6.08 -30.89 -8.87
N ASP A 306 7.34 -30.88 -8.45
CA ASP A 306 8.04 -32.04 -7.94
C ASP A 306 8.16 -31.99 -6.41
N PHE A 307 8.81 -32.99 -5.83
CA PHE A 307 9.02 -33.04 -4.38
C PHE A 307 9.84 -31.86 -3.85
N SER A 308 10.73 -31.29 -4.66
CA SER A 308 11.60 -30.17 -4.25
C SER A 308 10.78 -28.91 -3.93
N ALA A 309 9.71 -28.66 -4.67
CA ALA A 309 8.82 -27.53 -4.43
C ALA A 309 8.15 -27.59 -3.04
N PHE A 310 7.72 -28.78 -2.62
CA PHE A 310 7.15 -28.99 -1.29
C PHE A 310 8.21 -28.84 -0.19
N GLU A 311 9.41 -29.37 -0.38
CA GLU A 311 10.51 -29.20 0.57
C GLU A 311 10.93 -27.73 0.72
N SER A 312 10.92 -26.94 -0.36
CA SER A 312 11.17 -25.50 -0.30
C SER A 312 10.10 -24.78 0.52
N LEU A 313 8.82 -25.13 0.38
CA LEU A 313 7.74 -24.58 1.20
C LEU A 313 7.89 -24.98 2.68
N ARG A 314 8.21 -26.25 2.96
CA ARG A 314 8.49 -26.72 4.34
C ARG A 314 9.66 -25.97 4.96
N THR A 315 10.72 -25.76 4.19
CA THR A 315 11.91 -24.99 4.62
C THR A 315 11.54 -23.54 4.94
N MET A 316 10.76 -22.88 4.08
CA MET A 316 10.26 -21.52 4.34
C MET A 316 9.40 -21.46 5.61
N LYS A 317 8.46 -22.40 5.80
CA LYS A 317 7.65 -22.45 7.03
C LYS A 317 8.51 -22.67 8.27
N ALA A 318 9.50 -23.57 8.21
CA ALA A 318 10.42 -23.82 9.32
C ALA A 318 11.26 -22.59 9.67
N MET A 319 11.72 -21.82 8.68
CA MET A 319 12.42 -20.55 8.91
C MET A 319 11.52 -19.53 9.60
N ILE A 320 10.27 -19.36 9.15
CA ILE A 320 9.29 -18.48 9.79
C ILE A 320 9.12 -18.89 11.26
N SER A 321 8.79 -20.15 11.53
CA SER A 321 8.56 -20.64 12.90
C SER A 321 9.80 -20.57 13.81
N ARG A 322 11.02 -20.71 13.26
CA ARG A 322 12.26 -20.52 14.02
C ARG A 322 12.43 -19.05 14.42
N GLU A 323 12.14 -18.14 13.51
CA GLU A 323 12.27 -16.71 13.75
C GLU A 323 11.30 -16.20 14.82
N VAL A 324 10.04 -16.66 14.80
CA VAL A 324 9.05 -16.34 15.84
C VAL A 324 9.56 -16.72 17.23
N ARG A 325 10.03 -17.97 17.38
CA ARG A 325 10.56 -18.48 18.66
C ARG A 325 11.81 -17.74 19.12
N ARG A 326 12.69 -17.38 18.19
CA ARG A 326 13.97 -16.71 18.49
C ARG A 326 13.75 -15.29 19.00
N GLN A 327 12.77 -14.57 18.46
CA GLN A 327 12.52 -13.16 18.77
C GLN A 327 11.48 -12.93 19.89
N GLY A 328 10.78 -13.97 20.37
CA GLY A 328 9.78 -13.83 21.43
C GLY A 328 8.58 -12.96 21.01
N LEU A 329 8.12 -13.09 19.77
CA LEU A 329 7.15 -12.18 19.12
C LEU A 329 5.69 -12.46 19.51
N GLU A 330 5.41 -12.84 20.76
CA GLU A 330 4.06 -13.23 21.21
C GLU A 330 3.05 -12.08 21.11
N ASN A 331 3.49 -10.84 21.37
CA ASN A 331 2.66 -9.63 21.26
C ASN A 331 2.64 -9.01 19.86
N ASN A 332 3.17 -9.70 18.84
CA ASN A 332 3.19 -9.21 17.47
C ASN A 332 2.09 -9.88 16.63
N ILE A 333 1.07 -9.13 16.24
CA ILE A 333 -0.12 -9.67 15.55
C ILE A 333 0.17 -10.21 14.13
N LYS A 334 1.31 -9.81 13.54
CA LYS A 334 1.71 -10.24 12.19
C LYS A 334 2.70 -11.38 12.23
N LEU A 335 3.67 -11.30 13.15
CA LEU A 335 4.81 -12.20 13.22
C LEU A 335 4.63 -13.31 14.24
N GLY A 336 3.78 -13.12 15.24
CA GLY A 336 3.48 -14.12 16.25
C GLY A 336 2.83 -15.37 15.67
N SER A 337 2.80 -16.44 16.47
CA SER A 337 2.11 -17.68 16.12
C SER A 337 0.63 -17.40 15.86
N GLY A 338 0.07 -17.92 14.75
CA GLY A 338 -1.30 -17.63 14.32
C GLY A 338 -1.51 -16.21 13.76
N GLY A 339 -0.45 -15.43 13.60
CA GLY A 339 -0.52 -14.06 13.07
C GLY A 339 -0.79 -13.99 11.57
N ILE A 340 -0.96 -12.75 11.07
CA ILE A 340 -1.32 -12.44 9.68
C ILE A 340 -0.41 -13.15 8.67
N ARG A 341 0.91 -13.19 8.93
CA ARG A 341 1.89 -13.82 8.02
C ARG A 341 1.64 -15.32 7.86
N GLU A 342 1.15 -16.01 8.88
CA GLU A 342 0.89 -17.44 8.78
C GLU A 342 -0.32 -17.73 7.90
N ILE A 343 -1.35 -16.89 7.98
CA ILE A 343 -2.52 -16.96 7.09
C ILE A 343 -2.09 -16.68 5.64
N GLU A 344 -1.33 -15.60 5.41
CA GLU A 344 -0.75 -15.28 4.10
C GLU A 344 0.07 -16.46 3.54
N PHE A 345 0.88 -17.09 4.41
CA PHE A 345 1.71 -18.23 4.02
C PHE A 345 0.88 -19.44 3.60
N VAL A 346 -0.17 -19.80 4.35
CA VAL A 346 -1.06 -20.90 4.00
C VAL A 346 -1.66 -20.63 2.62
N VAL A 347 -2.26 -19.46 2.42
CA VAL A 347 -2.94 -19.12 1.17
C VAL A 347 -1.97 -19.15 -0.01
N GLN A 348 -0.83 -18.45 0.09
CA GLN A 348 0.15 -18.40 -1.00
C GLN A 348 0.85 -19.73 -1.27
N ALA A 349 1.01 -20.60 -0.26
CA ALA A 349 1.55 -21.95 -0.48
C ALA A 349 0.66 -22.76 -1.41
N PHE A 350 -0.66 -22.72 -1.23
CA PHE A 350 -1.60 -23.35 -2.16
C PHE A 350 -1.52 -22.73 -3.56
N GLN A 351 -1.42 -21.40 -3.67
CA GLN A 351 -1.26 -20.73 -4.96
C GLN A 351 0.02 -21.20 -5.70
N LEU A 352 1.13 -21.38 -4.99
CA LEU A 352 2.38 -21.88 -5.59
C LEU A 352 2.31 -23.36 -6.02
N ILE A 353 1.56 -24.19 -5.29
CA ILE A 353 1.43 -25.62 -5.59
C ILE A 353 0.40 -25.86 -6.70
N ARG A 354 -0.73 -25.16 -6.66
CA ARG A 354 -1.92 -25.43 -7.48
C ARG A 354 -2.12 -24.42 -8.60
N GLY A 355 -1.66 -23.19 -8.44
CA GLY A 355 -1.90 -22.09 -9.38
C GLY A 355 -1.35 -22.30 -10.79
N GLY A 356 -0.39 -23.20 -10.98
CA GLY A 356 0.06 -23.59 -12.33
C GLY A 356 -0.96 -24.43 -13.12
N ARG A 357 -1.95 -25.04 -12.44
CA ARG A 357 -3.04 -25.83 -13.04
C ARG A 357 -4.40 -25.15 -12.90
N ASP A 358 -4.66 -24.56 -11.74
CA ASP A 358 -5.92 -23.89 -11.42
C ASP A 358 -5.71 -22.37 -11.56
N ARG A 359 -6.21 -21.79 -12.66
CA ARG A 359 -5.97 -20.36 -12.98
C ARG A 359 -6.69 -19.42 -12.01
N GLU A 360 -7.76 -19.90 -11.40
CA GLU A 360 -8.54 -19.25 -10.35
C GLU A 360 -7.65 -18.89 -9.16
N LEU A 361 -6.59 -19.68 -8.90
CA LEU A 361 -5.64 -19.42 -7.82
C LEU A 361 -4.52 -18.43 -8.18
N GLN A 362 -4.55 -17.83 -9.38
CA GLN A 362 -3.61 -16.79 -9.79
C GLN A 362 -4.09 -15.36 -9.48
N GLN A 363 -5.20 -15.23 -8.73
CA GLN A 363 -5.62 -13.95 -8.14
C GLN A 363 -4.66 -13.53 -7.02
N ARG A 364 -4.67 -12.25 -6.64
CA ARG A 364 -3.67 -11.72 -5.71
C ARG A 364 -4.27 -11.45 -4.33
N GLU A 365 -5.53 -11.07 -4.26
CA GLU A 365 -6.24 -10.72 -3.04
C GLU A 365 -6.50 -11.99 -2.19
N LEU A 366 -6.09 -12.00 -0.92
CA LEU A 366 -6.20 -13.16 -0.05
C LEU A 366 -7.66 -13.58 0.15
N LEU A 367 -8.56 -12.61 0.38
CA LEU A 367 -9.98 -12.87 0.58
C LEU A 367 -10.68 -13.42 -0.67
N ILE A 368 -10.16 -13.12 -1.87
CA ILE A 368 -10.66 -13.72 -3.11
C ILE A 368 -10.19 -15.17 -3.19
N ILE A 369 -8.90 -15.42 -2.95
CA ILE A 369 -8.36 -16.79 -2.98
C ILE A 369 -9.02 -17.72 -1.96
N LEU A 370 -9.39 -17.23 -0.77
CA LEU A 370 -10.14 -18.04 0.20
C LEU A 370 -11.51 -18.49 -0.34
N LYS A 371 -12.17 -17.71 -1.20
CA LYS A 371 -13.41 -18.14 -1.88
C LYS A 371 -13.12 -19.23 -2.91
N GLU A 372 -12.01 -19.10 -3.64
CA GLU A 372 -11.60 -20.13 -4.60
C GLU A 372 -11.22 -21.45 -3.92
N PHE A 373 -10.69 -21.41 -2.69
CA PHE A 373 -10.45 -22.62 -1.90
C PHE A 373 -11.74 -23.38 -1.59
N GLU A 374 -12.83 -22.67 -1.35
CA GLU A 374 -14.15 -23.25 -1.10
C GLU A 374 -14.72 -23.86 -2.38
N ALA A 375 -14.68 -23.11 -3.49
CA ALA A 375 -15.17 -23.57 -4.79
C ALA A 375 -14.42 -24.79 -5.34
N LEU A 376 -13.11 -24.89 -5.06
CA LEU A 376 -12.24 -25.99 -5.49
C LEU A 376 -12.11 -27.10 -4.45
N GLU A 377 -12.81 -27.00 -3.31
CA GLU A 377 -12.78 -27.95 -2.20
C GLU A 377 -11.35 -28.27 -1.69
N LEU A 378 -10.46 -27.26 -1.67
CA LEU A 378 -9.05 -27.44 -1.31
C LEU A 378 -8.83 -27.56 0.20
N LEU A 379 -9.76 -27.02 0.99
CA LEU A 379 -9.77 -27.09 2.45
C LEU A 379 -11.20 -27.28 2.96
N PRO A 380 -11.39 -27.85 4.16
CA PRO A 380 -12.71 -27.92 4.78
C PRO A 380 -13.31 -26.52 5.00
N GLN A 381 -14.62 -26.38 4.74
CA GLN A 381 -15.32 -25.08 4.82
C GLN A 381 -15.17 -24.36 6.17
N HIS A 382 -15.13 -25.11 7.28
CA HIS A 382 -14.92 -24.53 8.61
C HIS A 382 -13.54 -23.89 8.76
N VAL A 383 -12.48 -24.49 8.19
CA VAL A 383 -11.12 -23.94 8.20
C VAL A 383 -11.06 -22.66 7.37
N ILE A 384 -11.71 -22.63 6.21
CA ILE A 384 -11.75 -21.43 5.36
C ILE A 384 -12.45 -20.28 6.08
N SER A 385 -13.56 -20.58 6.78
CA SER A 385 -14.31 -19.59 7.56
C SER A 385 -13.46 -19.03 8.70
N GLU A 386 -12.77 -19.90 9.45
CA GLU A 386 -11.87 -19.51 10.54
C GLU A 386 -10.70 -18.64 10.04
N LEU A 387 -10.05 -19.03 8.93
CA LEU A 387 -8.97 -18.23 8.32
C LEU A 387 -9.45 -16.86 7.88
N ARG A 388 -10.65 -16.77 7.29
CA ARG A 388 -11.26 -15.51 6.86
C ARG A 388 -11.55 -14.61 8.05
N GLU A 389 -12.19 -15.14 9.09
CA GLU A 389 -12.54 -14.38 10.30
C GLU A 389 -11.28 -13.91 11.03
N ALA A 390 -10.29 -14.79 11.22
CA ALA A 390 -9.00 -14.46 11.81
C ALA A 390 -8.26 -13.39 11.01
N TYR A 391 -8.23 -13.49 9.68
CA TYR A 391 -7.61 -12.49 8.82
C TYR A 391 -8.29 -11.13 8.96
N VAL A 392 -9.62 -11.09 8.88
CA VAL A 392 -10.38 -9.83 9.01
C VAL A 392 -10.15 -9.19 10.37
N PHE A 393 -10.20 -9.99 11.45
CA PHE A 393 -9.94 -9.53 12.80
C PHE A 393 -8.53 -8.96 12.96
N LEU A 394 -7.50 -9.73 12.58
CA LEU A 394 -6.11 -9.32 12.72
C LEU A 394 -5.77 -8.09 11.88
N ARG A 395 -6.34 -7.98 10.68
CA ARG A 395 -6.14 -6.80 9.81
C ARG A 395 -6.83 -5.55 10.36
N ASN A 396 -8.05 -5.66 10.87
CA ASN A 396 -8.72 -4.55 11.55
C ASN A 396 -7.97 -4.10 12.82
N LEU A 397 -7.39 -5.06 13.55
CA LEU A 397 -6.53 -4.78 14.70
C LEU A 397 -5.23 -4.09 14.26
N GLU A 398 -4.59 -4.55 13.18
CA GLU A 398 -3.41 -3.89 12.60
C GLU A 398 -3.73 -2.46 12.17
N HIS A 399 -4.88 -2.23 11.56
CA HIS A 399 -5.33 -0.89 11.19
C HIS A 399 -5.59 0.00 12.41
N ALA A 400 -6.17 -0.54 13.49
CA ALA A 400 -6.37 0.19 14.73
C ALA A 400 -5.03 0.64 15.35
N LEU A 401 -4.08 -0.28 15.43
CA LEU A 401 -2.74 0.00 15.95
C LEU A 401 -2.01 1.05 15.12
N GLN A 402 -2.11 0.94 13.79
CA GLN A 402 -1.43 1.85 12.87
C GLN A 402 -2.10 3.23 12.80
N GLY A 403 -3.44 3.26 12.72
CA GLY A 403 -4.24 4.47 12.58
C GLY A 403 -4.32 5.34 13.83
N MET A 404 -3.93 4.79 14.99
CA MET A 404 -3.83 5.55 16.24
C MET A 404 -2.89 6.75 16.11
N GLU A 405 -1.70 6.53 15.56
CA GLU A 405 -0.67 7.57 15.40
C GLU A 405 -0.16 7.71 13.95
N ASP A 406 -0.79 6.99 13.02
CA ASP A 406 -0.33 6.87 11.64
C ASP A 406 1.12 6.36 11.54
N LYS A 407 1.40 5.32 12.33
CA LYS A 407 2.73 4.68 12.43
C LYS A 407 2.65 3.23 12.02
N GLN A 408 3.71 2.72 11.39
CA GLN A 408 3.82 1.29 11.16
C GLN A 408 4.19 0.60 12.48
N THR A 409 3.22 -0.12 13.03
CA THR A 409 3.42 -1.01 14.17
C THR A 409 2.59 -2.28 13.96
N GLN A 410 3.06 -3.37 14.55
CA GLN A 410 2.36 -4.65 14.67
C GLN A 410 2.39 -5.16 16.12
N LEU A 411 2.87 -4.34 17.05
CA LEU A 411 2.97 -4.68 18.46
C LEU A 411 1.73 -4.17 19.18
N LEU A 412 1.16 -5.01 20.03
CA LEU A 412 0.12 -4.59 20.95
C LEU A 412 0.67 -3.59 21.97
N PRO A 413 -0.09 -2.53 22.31
CA PRO A 413 0.35 -1.56 23.31
C PRO A 413 0.42 -2.18 24.70
N GLU A 414 1.30 -1.65 25.53
CA GLU A 414 1.47 -2.05 26.92
C GLU A 414 0.70 -1.15 27.89
N ASP A 415 0.52 0.12 27.56
CA ASP A 415 -0.18 1.09 28.39
C ASP A 415 -1.70 1.00 28.26
N ASP A 416 -2.39 1.27 29.37
CA ASP A 416 -3.84 1.13 29.48
C ASP A 416 -4.61 2.09 28.57
N LEU A 417 -4.08 3.29 28.34
CA LEU A 417 -4.73 4.30 27.50
C LEU A 417 -4.78 3.82 26.05
N SER A 418 -3.63 3.44 25.48
CA SER A 418 -3.55 2.92 24.12
C SER A 418 -4.35 1.63 23.96
N ARG A 419 -4.34 0.72 24.95
CA ARG A 419 -5.21 -0.46 24.93
C ARG A 419 -6.69 -0.09 24.90
N ALA A 420 -7.11 0.90 25.69
CA ALA A 420 -8.49 1.39 25.66
C ALA A 420 -8.85 1.97 24.28
N ARG A 421 -7.95 2.69 23.60
CA ARG A 421 -8.17 3.21 22.24
C ARG A 421 -8.44 2.09 21.23
N ILE A 422 -7.67 1.01 21.32
CA ILE A 422 -7.76 -0.14 20.41
C ILE A 422 -8.99 -1.00 20.71
N ALA A 423 -9.41 -1.08 21.97
CA ALA A 423 -10.57 -1.85 22.40
C ALA A 423 -11.92 -1.17 22.10
N LEU A 424 -11.93 0.17 21.99
CA LEU A 424 -13.10 0.93 21.53
C LEU A 424 -13.48 0.47 20.14
#